data_AF-A0A8X6QM18-F1
#
_entry.id   AF-A0A8X6QM18-F1
#
_cell.length_a   1.000
_cell.length_b   1.000
_cell.length_c   1.000
_cell.angle_alpha   90.00
_cell.angle_beta   90.00
_cell.angle_gamma   90.00
#
_symmetry.space_group_name_H-M   'P 1'
#
loop_
_entity.id
_entity.type
_entity.pdbx_description
1 polymer ?
#
loop_
_entity_poly.entity_id
_entity_poly.type
_entity_poly.pdbx_seq_one_letter_code
_entity_poly.pdbx_strand_id
1 'polypeptide(L)'
;MNYFELDPVDFYTTPSLTLSAGIKTTNVTLELLTDIDKYSMLESGIRGGMCQFSKRFSKANNKYLENFDEMSPSKYIISLDVNNLYGTAMAFYNLPESEFRFLDQNEI
;
A
#
# COMPACT_ATOMS: atom_id res chain seq x y z
N MET A 1 4.02 23.75 11.95
CA MET A 1 4.36 22.81 13.04
C MET A 1 3.21 22.59 14.03
N ASN A 2 2.22 23.48 14.13
CA ASN A 2 1.17 23.40 15.16
C ASN A 2 0.09 22.32 14.94
N TYR A 3 0.01 21.70 13.77
CA TYR A 3 -1.10 20.78 13.47
C TYR A 3 -0.94 19.43 14.18
N PHE A 4 0.26 18.84 14.17
CA PHE A 4 0.58 17.60 14.89
C PHE A 4 1.32 17.86 16.21
N GLU A 5 1.73 19.12 16.44
CA GLU A 5 2.60 19.52 17.55
C GLU A 5 3.84 18.62 17.67
N LEU A 6 4.44 18.28 16.52
CA LEU A 6 5.72 17.60 16.40
C LEU A 6 6.65 18.56 15.67
N ASP A 7 7.86 18.74 16.19
CA ASP A 7 8.90 19.51 15.52
C ASP A 7 9.65 18.60 14.54
N PRO A 8 9.64 18.88 13.22
CA PRO A 8 10.40 18.09 12.25
C PRO A 8 11.90 17.97 12.56
N VAL A 9 12.49 18.92 13.31
CA VAL A 9 13.92 18.85 13.66
C VAL A 9 14.26 17.71 14.63
N ASP A 10 13.26 17.16 15.33
CA ASP A 10 13.42 16.03 16.24
C ASP A 10 13.50 14.69 15.51
N PHE A 11 13.30 14.67 14.18
CA PHE A 11 13.24 13.45 13.38
C PHE A 11 14.33 13.41 12.32
N TYR A 12 15.07 12.30 12.27
CA TYR A 12 16.09 12.08 11.26
C TYR A 12 15.52 11.86 9.84
N THR A 13 14.28 11.38 9.72
CA THR A 13 13.66 11.06 8.43
C THR A 13 12.18 11.42 8.40
N THR A 14 11.67 11.76 7.22
CA THR A 14 10.24 12.04 7.00
C THR A 14 9.33 10.86 7.38
N PRO A 15 9.65 9.58 7.05
CA PRO A 15 8.84 8.44 7.48
C PRO A 15 8.67 8.35 9.00
N SER A 16 9.75 8.58 9.76
CA SER A 16 9.70 8.60 11.23
C SER A 16 8.75 9.69 11.74
N LEU A 17 8.85 10.91 11.20
CA LEU A 17 7.92 12.00 11.53
C LEU A 17 6.47 11.64 11.19
N THR A 18 6.22 11.08 10.00
CA THR A 18 4.86 10.72 9.57
C THR A 18 4.26 9.60 10.40
N LEU A 19 5.06 8.61 10.81
CA LEU A 19 4.61 7.53 11.68
C LEU A 19 4.24 8.07 13.07
N SER A 20 5.11 8.89 13.66
CA SER A 20 4.83 9.53 14.96
C SER A 20 3.62 10.44 14.91
N ALA A 21 3.44 11.21 13.83
CA ALA A 21 2.23 12.01 13.62
C ALA A 21 0.98 11.15 13.53
N GLY A 22 1.04 10.03 12.80
CA GLY A 22 -0.04 9.05 12.68
C GLY A 22 -0.46 8.48 14.03
N ILE A 23 0.49 7.89 14.77
CA ILE A 23 0.25 7.30 16.10
C ILE A 23 -0.29 8.34 17.08
N LYS A 24 0.27 9.56 17.10
CA LYS A 24 -0.20 10.66 17.95
C LYS A 24 -1.63 11.09 17.60
N THR A 25 -2.00 11.06 16.32
CA THR A 25 -3.33 11.47 15.87
C THR A 25 -4.39 10.40 16.21
N THR A 26 -4.05 9.12 16.04
CA THR A 26 -4.99 8.02 16.27
C THR A 26 -5.04 7.56 17.73
N ASN A 27 -4.03 7.91 18.54
CA ASN A 27 -3.82 7.40 19.90
C ASN A 27 -3.75 5.86 19.99
N VAL A 28 -3.39 5.19 18.88
CA VAL A 28 -3.21 3.74 18.85
C VAL A 28 -1.95 3.34 19.62
N THR A 29 -1.99 2.21 20.31
CA THR A 29 -0.80 1.60 20.93
C THR A 29 -0.49 0.30 20.20
N LEU A 30 0.63 0.29 19.48
CA LEU A 30 1.07 -0.89 18.74
C LEU A 30 1.81 -1.87 19.66
N GLU A 31 1.47 -3.16 19.59
CA GLU A 31 2.21 -4.19 20.30
C GLU A 31 3.63 -4.34 19.71
N LEU A 32 4.65 -4.32 20.57
CA LEU A 32 6.00 -4.65 20.16
C LEU A 32 6.17 -6.16 20.05
N LEU A 33 6.49 -6.65 18.86
CA LEU A 33 6.83 -8.05 18.62
C LEU A 33 8.20 -8.38 19.22
N THR A 34 8.20 -9.04 20.38
CA THR A 34 9.45 -9.47 21.06
C THR A 34 9.85 -10.91 20.72
N ASP A 35 8.94 -11.69 20.15
CA ASP A 35 9.15 -13.09 19.78
C ASP A 35 9.72 -13.17 18.34
N ILE A 36 10.89 -13.80 18.20
CA ILE A 36 11.60 -13.89 16.93
C ILE A 36 10.87 -14.75 15.89
N ASP A 37 10.14 -15.77 16.32
CA ASP A 37 9.43 -16.67 15.42
C ASP A 37 8.19 -15.97 14.85
N LYS A 38 7.46 -15.21 15.69
CA LYS A 38 6.35 -14.35 15.24
C LYS A 38 6.83 -13.29 14.27
N TYR A 39 7.92 -12.60 14.60
CA TYR A 39 8.52 -11.58 13.75
C TYR A 39 8.93 -12.16 12.39
N SER A 40 9.65 -13.29 12.40
CA SER A 40 10.12 -13.95 11.18
C SER A 40 8.96 -14.39 10.29
N MET A 41 7.87 -14.91 10.88
CA MET A 41 6.66 -15.25 10.13
C MET A 41 6.08 -14.02 9.42
N LEU A 42 5.88 -12.91 10.14
CA LEU A 42 5.30 -11.69 9.59
C LEU A 42 6.17 -11.09 8.48
N GLU A 43 7.48 -10.96 8.73
CA GLU A 43 8.45 -10.49 7.73
C GLU A 43 8.43 -11.38 6.48
N SER A 44 8.37 -12.70 6.64
CA SER A 44 8.28 -13.64 5.51
C SER A 44 6.97 -13.50 4.72
N GLY A 45 5.93 -12.91 5.31
CA GLY A 45 4.63 -12.65 4.71
C GLY A 45 4.53 -11.30 4.00
N ILE A 46 5.42 -10.34 4.29
CA ILE A 46 5.38 -9.00 3.69
C ILE A 46 5.66 -9.08 2.19
N ARG A 47 4.79 -8.46 1.39
CA ARG A 47 4.92 -8.33 -0.06
C ARG A 47 4.78 -6.87 -0.46
N GLY A 48 5.50 -6.46 -1.51
CA GLY A 48 5.40 -5.12 -2.08
C GLY A 48 4.17 -4.95 -2.98
N GLY A 49 4.22 -3.93 -3.83
CA GLY A 49 3.19 -3.70 -4.85
C GLY A 49 3.10 -4.85 -5.85
N MET A 50 1.87 -5.18 -6.26
CA MET A 50 1.63 -6.17 -7.31
C MET A 50 1.97 -5.57 -8.68
N CYS A 51 2.83 -6.24 -9.45
CA CYS A 51 3.08 -5.91 -10.84
C CYS A 51 2.79 -7.15 -11.71
N GLN A 52 1.81 -7.03 -12.61
CA GLN A 52 1.35 -8.12 -13.46
C GLN A 52 1.18 -7.66 -14.90
N PHE A 53 1.59 -8.51 -15.85
CA PHE A 53 1.36 -8.31 -17.27
C PHE A 53 0.60 -9.50 -17.86
N SER A 54 -0.71 -9.37 -18.05
CA SER A 54 -1.54 -10.42 -18.67
C SER A 54 -1.36 -10.50 -20.19
N LYS A 55 -0.92 -9.39 -20.83
CA LYS A 55 -0.63 -9.31 -22.27
C LYS A 55 0.67 -8.54 -22.48
N ARG A 56 1.67 -9.22 -23.06
CA ARG A 56 3.02 -8.66 -23.25
C ARG A 56 3.05 -7.41 -24.13
N PHE A 57 2.18 -7.34 -25.15
CA PHE A 57 2.12 -6.20 -26.05
C PHE A 57 0.70 -5.94 -26.54
N SER A 58 0.32 -4.66 -26.53
CA SER A 58 -0.97 -4.19 -27.04
C SER A 58 -0.75 -2.81 -27.66
N LYS A 59 -1.03 -2.69 -28.96
CA LYS A 59 -1.06 -1.40 -29.65
C LYS A 59 -2.49 -0.87 -29.71
N ALA A 60 -2.69 0.41 -29.44
CA ALA A 60 -3.98 1.08 -29.67
C ALA A 60 -4.16 1.36 -31.17
N ASN A 61 -5.40 1.34 -31.65
CA ASN A 61 -5.79 1.74 -33.00
C ASN A 61 -7.08 2.53 -32.91
N ASN A 62 -7.02 3.85 -32.76
CA ASN A 62 -8.22 4.66 -32.68
C ASN A 62 -8.05 5.98 -33.44
N LYS A 63 -9.18 6.58 -33.82
CA LYS A 63 -9.26 7.78 -34.66
C LYS A 63 -8.55 9.03 -34.12
N TYR A 64 -8.10 9.01 -32.87
CA TYR A 64 -7.36 10.12 -32.26
C TYR A 64 -5.83 9.97 -32.40
N LEU A 65 -5.36 8.87 -33.00
CA LEU A 65 -3.94 8.61 -33.25
C LEU A 65 -3.57 8.95 -34.69
N GLU A 66 -2.40 9.55 -34.89
CA GLU A 66 -1.89 9.94 -36.22
C GLU A 66 -1.72 8.76 -37.19
N ASN A 67 -1.50 7.55 -36.65
CA ASN A 67 -1.31 6.32 -37.41
C ASN A 67 -2.53 5.39 -37.38
N PHE A 68 -3.73 5.96 -37.28
CA PHE A 68 -4.97 5.21 -37.33
C PHE A 68 -5.10 4.45 -38.65
N ASP A 69 -5.39 3.15 -38.55
CA ASP A 69 -5.66 2.29 -39.70
C ASP A 69 -7.16 1.97 -39.76
N GLU A 70 -7.84 2.52 -40.77
CA GLU A 70 -9.28 2.32 -41.03
C GLU A 70 -9.63 0.87 -41.38
N MET A 71 -8.66 0.10 -41.90
CA MET A 71 -8.86 -1.31 -42.26
C MET A 71 -8.80 -2.23 -41.04
N SER A 72 -8.26 -1.75 -39.92
CA SER A 72 -8.12 -2.50 -38.68
C SER A 72 -9.22 -2.15 -37.67
N PRO A 73 -9.63 -3.08 -36.78
CA PRO A 73 -10.61 -2.78 -35.74
C PRO A 73 -10.17 -1.64 -34.81
N SER A 74 -11.14 -0.81 -34.39
CA SER A 74 -10.90 0.22 -33.39
C SER A 74 -10.55 -0.39 -32.03
N LYS A 75 -9.51 0.13 -31.39
CA LYS A 75 -8.95 -0.37 -30.14
C LYS A 75 -8.38 0.77 -29.29
N TYR A 76 -8.85 0.83 -28.05
CA TYR A 76 -8.41 1.80 -27.05
C TYR A 76 -7.63 1.09 -25.95
N ILE A 77 -6.73 1.82 -25.30
CA ILE A 77 -6.03 1.37 -24.09
C ILE A 77 -6.38 2.38 -23.01
N ILE A 78 -6.87 1.88 -21.88
CA ILE A 78 -7.18 2.70 -20.71
C ILE A 78 -6.05 2.56 -19.70
N SER A 79 -5.67 3.69 -19.09
CA SER A 79 -4.79 3.73 -17.94
C SER A 79 -5.60 4.23 -16.76
N LEU A 80 -5.66 3.42 -15.70
CA LEU A 80 -6.34 3.75 -14.46
C LEU A 80 -5.30 3.81 -13.34
N ASP A 81 -5.38 4.83 -12.50
CA ASP A 81 -4.51 5.00 -11.34
C ASP A 81 -5.37 5.35 -10.11
N VAL A 82 -5.03 4.75 -8.97
CA VAL A 82 -5.74 4.98 -7.72
C VAL A 82 -5.00 6.04 -6.92
N ASN A 83 -5.62 7.21 -6.78
CA ASN A 83 -5.11 8.29 -5.96
C ASN A 83 -4.93 7.82 -4.50
N ASN A 84 -3.70 7.82 -4.00
CA ASN A 84 -3.37 7.43 -2.63
C ASN A 84 -3.86 6.01 -2.26
N LEU A 85 -3.46 5.00 -3.05
CA LEU A 85 -3.84 3.60 -2.83
C LEU A 85 -3.58 3.11 -1.40
N TYR A 86 -2.36 3.28 -0.88
CA TYR A 86 -2.02 2.84 0.48
C TYR A 86 -2.77 3.61 1.56
N GLY A 87 -2.90 4.94 1.44
CA GLY A 87 -3.70 5.73 2.39
C GLY A 87 -5.17 5.34 2.39
N THR A 88 -5.72 5.02 1.22
CA THR A 88 -7.08 4.48 1.10
C THR A 88 -7.18 3.14 1.83
N ALA A 89 -6.26 2.22 1.60
CA ALA A 89 -6.28 0.93 2.29
C ALA A 89 -6.19 1.08 3.82
N MET A 90 -5.30 1.95 4.31
CA MET A 90 -5.16 2.21 5.75
C MET A 90 -6.39 2.88 6.38
N ALA A 91 -7.17 3.64 5.61
CA ALA A 91 -8.36 4.33 6.12
C ALA A 91 -9.63 3.47 6.12
N PHE A 92 -9.75 2.53 5.19
CA PHE A 92 -10.97 1.75 4.99
C PHE A 92 -10.92 0.33 5.58
N TYR A 93 -9.73 -0.22 5.81
CA TYR A 93 -9.57 -1.57 6.35
C TYR A 93 -9.01 -1.54 7.78
N ASN A 94 -9.43 -2.51 8.59
CA ASN A 94 -8.88 -2.71 9.92
C ASN A 94 -7.48 -3.31 9.79
N LEU A 95 -6.49 -2.63 10.36
CA LEU A 95 -5.12 -3.10 10.43
C LEU A 95 -4.88 -3.81 11.77
N PRO A 96 -4.01 -4.84 11.81
CA PRO A 96 -3.65 -5.48 13.07
C PRO A 96 -2.78 -4.56 13.92
N GLU A 97 -3.12 -4.44 15.22
CA GLU A 97 -2.46 -3.54 16.16
C GLU A 97 -1.78 -4.29 17.33
N SER A 98 -2.42 -5.37 17.82
CA SER A 98 -1.98 -6.13 18.99
C SER A 98 -2.59 -7.54 19.06
N GLU A 99 -2.31 -8.24 20.16
CA GLU A 99 -2.74 -9.59 20.53
C GLU A 99 -2.21 -10.70 19.60
N PHE A 100 -0.96 -10.54 19.15
CA PHE A 100 -0.35 -11.48 18.21
C PHE A 100 -0.03 -12.84 18.87
N ARG A 101 -0.74 -13.89 18.44
CA ARG A 101 -0.49 -15.27 18.86
C ARG A 101 -0.59 -16.25 17.70
N PHE A 102 0.11 -17.38 17.83
CA PHE A 102 -0.15 -18.53 16.99
C PHE A 102 -1.50 -19.15 17.37
N LEU A 103 -2.20 -19.66 16.37
CA LEU A 103 -3.46 -20.37 16.54
C LEU A 103 -3.21 -21.88 16.54
N ASP A 104 -3.95 -22.60 17.37
CA ASP A 104 -3.92 -24.06 17.37
C ASP A 104 -4.73 -24.62 16.18
N GLN A 105 -4.52 -25.89 15.81
CA GLN A 105 -5.26 -26.54 14.72
C GLN A 105 -6.79 -26.53 14.88
N ASN A 106 -7.29 -26.41 16.11
CA ASN A 106 -8.73 -26.34 16.38
C ASN A 106 -9.31 -24.92 16.18
N GLU A 107 -8.45 -23.91 16.00
CA GLU A 107 -8.81 -22.51 15.83
C GLU A 107 -8.64 -22.01 14.39
N ILE A 108 -8.11 -22.85 13.49
CA ILE A 108 -7.85 -22.55 12.07
C ILE A 108 -8.97 -23.10 11.18
#